data_AF-A0A7C1YJ83-F1
#
_entry.id   AF-A0A7C1YJ83-F1
#
_cell.length_a   1.000
_cell.length_b   1.000
_cell.length_c   1.000
_cell.angle_alpha   90.00
_cell.angle_beta   90.00
_cell.angle_gamma   90.00
#
_symmetry.space_group_name_H-M   'P 1'
#
loop_
_entity.id
_entity.type
_entity.pdbx_description
1 polymer ?
#
loop_
_entity_poly.entity_id
_entity_poly.type
_entity_poly.pdbx_seq_one_letter_code
_entity_poly.pdbx_strand_id
1 'polypeptide(L)'
;MVQLEIFSPDGKSDTVTLDKFPVTIGRSRINDIVLTHRTVSRKHAVIIKKDGNYLIKDVGSQNGTFLRKRKIEEALLQNEDVIYIGAYTLKFLVKEEIIDLDKALEGPETAKNVKLKITHVLEIPDRFHGVIFPEVTGEEEKISEVELSISQEDTSLLAFPDEFLVPREEFPILYDLQRRAMEDENLEDTLNNVANYLLSRTDGDRVAFFLSTVGTSLDAALIVTRPGIAFESRDIKAFPSILRKSIQEGKAILANGLEEDSNVQIDQKERDRYSSYSAIFAPLKYDEKTVGAIQIETHQGKDRLDRDQLVFVCRVIRELAQIIIWKLGQIEKFEQRLLKQELSRIHPEEIVDILFQKGEKYKQEFFEVKEQVSSVLTCRISNLSDIHDQISPMEIQQLLQHFISTVRKSVIQYKGSILDISGGEVVGIFGLPIKQLDAAVRAVLAALNAINNLEKDSTFNKLTKKLVFSFGIQTGLVTGGDIPVNGFHYLFAIGNT
;
A
#
# COMPACT_ATOMS: atom_id res chain seq x y z
N MET A 1 9.97 -6.12 -7.56
CA MET A 1 10.85 -6.67 -8.62
C MET A 1 10.08 -6.75 -9.95
N VAL A 2 10.69 -6.48 -11.10
CA VAL A 2 10.01 -6.56 -12.43
C VAL A 2 10.60 -7.71 -13.24
N GLN A 3 9.74 -8.48 -13.91
CA GLN A 3 10.11 -9.66 -14.69
C GLN A 3 9.41 -9.67 -16.06
N LEU A 4 10.02 -10.36 -17.03
CA LEU A 4 9.38 -10.77 -18.27
C LEU A 4 9.37 -12.30 -18.33
N GLU A 5 8.19 -12.89 -18.41
CA GLU A 5 8.05 -14.29 -18.80
C GLU A 5 7.99 -14.37 -20.32
N ILE A 6 8.84 -15.20 -20.91
CA ILE A 6 9.07 -15.28 -22.35
C ILE A 6 8.62 -16.66 -22.81
N PHE A 7 7.53 -16.70 -23.57
CA PHE A 7 6.99 -17.90 -24.20
C PHE A 7 7.51 -18.01 -25.63
N SER A 8 8.22 -19.11 -25.89
CA SER A 8 8.83 -19.44 -27.17
C SER A 8 7.88 -20.21 -28.09
N PRO A 9 8.10 -20.18 -29.42
CA PRO A 9 7.26 -20.90 -30.38
C PRO A 9 7.32 -22.42 -30.22
N ASP A 10 8.40 -22.96 -29.63
CA ASP A 10 8.57 -24.39 -29.32
C ASP A 10 7.92 -24.80 -27.99
N GLY A 11 7.13 -23.91 -27.37
CA GLY A 11 6.34 -24.20 -26.18
C GLY A 11 7.10 -24.08 -24.85
N LYS A 12 8.35 -23.61 -24.86
CA LYS A 12 9.12 -23.37 -23.63
C LYS A 12 8.86 -21.97 -23.09
N SER A 13 8.89 -21.82 -21.77
CA SER A 13 8.91 -20.53 -21.09
C SER A 13 10.28 -20.30 -20.42
N ASP A 14 10.66 -19.03 -20.30
CA ASP A 14 11.81 -18.57 -19.51
C ASP A 14 11.46 -17.25 -18.83
N THR A 15 12.02 -16.97 -17.65
CA THR A 15 11.68 -15.77 -16.88
C THR A 15 12.91 -14.93 -16.63
N VAL A 16 12.90 -13.70 -17.13
CA VAL A 16 14.02 -12.76 -17.02
C VAL A 16 13.64 -11.61 -16.09
N THR A 17 14.39 -11.46 -15.00
CA THR A 17 14.26 -10.29 -14.11
C THR A 17 14.88 -9.06 -14.77
N LEU A 18 14.15 -7.95 -14.77
CA LEU A 18 14.59 -6.66 -15.33
C LEU A 18 15.14 -5.77 -14.21
N ASP A 19 16.45 -5.84 -14.02
CA ASP A 19 17.19 -5.12 -12.98
C ASP A 19 17.87 -3.83 -13.49
N LYS A 20 17.99 -3.67 -14.80
CA LYS A 20 18.60 -2.51 -15.48
C LYS A 20 17.72 -2.02 -16.64
N PHE A 21 17.72 -0.71 -16.90
CA PHE A 21 17.02 -0.11 -18.05
C PHE A 21 17.97 0.86 -18.78
N PRO A 22 17.87 1.00 -20.12
CA PRO A 22 16.94 0.32 -21.02
C PRO A 22 17.25 -1.18 -21.20
N VAL A 23 16.22 -2.01 -21.36
CA VAL A 23 16.35 -3.44 -21.70
C VAL A 23 16.12 -3.60 -23.19
N THR A 24 17.14 -4.05 -23.91
CA THR A 24 17.04 -4.28 -25.36
C THR A 24 16.56 -5.70 -25.66
N ILE A 25 15.66 -5.84 -26.63
CA ILE A 25 15.05 -7.13 -27.03
C ILE A 25 15.28 -7.34 -28.53
N GLY A 26 15.80 -8.51 -28.92
CA GLY A 26 15.93 -8.86 -30.34
C GLY A 26 16.69 -10.16 -30.60
N ARG A 27 16.81 -10.52 -31.88
CA ARG A 27 17.43 -11.78 -32.32
C ARG A 27 18.95 -11.81 -32.20
N SER A 28 19.58 -10.63 -32.21
CA SER A 28 21.04 -10.55 -32.08
C SER A 28 21.45 -10.88 -30.64
N ARG A 29 22.59 -11.56 -30.48
CA ARG A 29 23.16 -11.89 -29.16
C ARG A 29 23.64 -10.67 -28.36
N ILE A 30 23.64 -9.49 -28.96
CA ILE A 30 24.03 -8.23 -28.31
C ILE A 30 22.92 -7.60 -27.48
N ASN A 31 21.67 -8.10 -27.59
CA ASN A 31 20.55 -7.59 -26.81
C ASN A 31 20.54 -8.22 -25.42
N ASP A 32 19.96 -7.52 -24.46
CA ASP A 32 19.78 -8.02 -23.10
C ASP A 32 18.84 -9.24 -23.06
N ILE A 33 17.79 -9.22 -23.89
CA ILE A 33 16.89 -10.36 -24.10
C ILE A 33 17.03 -10.84 -25.55
N VAL A 34 17.51 -12.07 -25.70
CA VAL A 34 17.82 -12.68 -27.00
C VAL A 34 16.71 -13.63 -27.44
N LEU A 35 15.97 -13.25 -28.48
CA LEU A 35 14.87 -14.03 -29.05
C LEU A 35 15.26 -14.57 -30.44
N THR A 36 15.71 -15.82 -30.52
CA THR A 36 16.49 -16.35 -31.68
C THR A 36 15.68 -16.64 -32.95
N HIS A 37 14.35 -16.59 -32.88
CA HIS A 37 13.48 -16.92 -34.02
C HIS A 37 13.61 -15.93 -35.19
N ARG A 38 13.47 -16.44 -36.42
CA ARG A 38 13.67 -15.65 -37.66
C ARG A 38 12.74 -14.45 -37.81
N THR A 39 11.55 -14.50 -37.21
CA THR A 39 10.55 -13.41 -37.23
C THR A 39 10.89 -12.27 -36.28
N VAL A 40 11.93 -12.40 -35.46
CA VAL A 40 12.43 -11.32 -34.61
C VAL A 40 13.57 -10.59 -35.31
N SER A 41 13.56 -9.25 -35.22
CA SER A 41 14.58 -8.39 -35.82
C SER A 41 15.85 -8.37 -34.96
N ARG A 42 17.01 -8.05 -35.55
CA ARG A 42 18.31 -8.06 -34.84
C ARG A 42 18.29 -7.16 -33.60
N LYS A 43 17.70 -5.97 -33.69
CA LYS A 43 17.19 -5.15 -32.58
C LYS A 43 15.71 -4.94 -32.88
N HIS A 44 14.81 -5.28 -31.96
CA HIS A 44 13.37 -5.33 -32.25
C HIS A 44 12.60 -4.33 -31.41
N ALA A 45 12.74 -4.42 -30.08
CA ALA A 45 12.09 -3.52 -29.16
C ALA A 45 13.05 -3.15 -28.02
N VAL A 46 12.69 -2.10 -27.28
CA VAL A 46 13.36 -1.70 -26.05
C VAL A 46 12.31 -1.43 -24.99
N ILE A 47 12.54 -1.93 -23.78
CA ILE A 47 11.78 -1.51 -22.61
C ILE A 47 12.58 -0.43 -21.91
N ILE A 48 11.96 0.72 -21.73
CA ILE A 48 12.52 1.86 -21.02
C ILE A 48 11.71 2.09 -19.75
N LYS A 49 12.39 2.49 -18.67
CA LYS A 49 11.73 2.96 -17.46
C LYS A 49 11.75 4.48 -17.49
N LYS A 50 10.58 5.12 -17.52
CA LYS A 50 10.43 6.58 -17.58
C LYS A 50 9.28 6.99 -16.67
N ASP A 51 9.51 7.96 -15.79
CA ASP A 51 8.49 8.51 -14.88
C ASP A 51 7.78 7.44 -14.03
N GLY A 52 8.55 6.47 -13.51
CA GLY A 52 8.03 5.34 -12.71
C GLY A 52 7.28 4.26 -13.50
N ASN A 53 6.97 4.52 -14.78
CA ASN A 53 6.29 3.61 -15.66
C ASN A 53 7.28 2.86 -16.56
N TYR A 54 6.85 1.70 -17.04
CA TYR A 54 7.58 0.93 -18.03
C TYR A 54 6.94 1.21 -19.38
N LEU A 55 7.75 1.58 -20.37
CA LEU A 55 7.30 1.73 -21.74
C LEU A 55 8.02 0.73 -22.61
N ILE A 56 7.29 0.09 -23.51
CA ILE A 56 7.87 -0.67 -24.60
C ILE A 56 7.84 0.16 -25.87
N LYS A 57 8.95 0.17 -26.59
CA LYS A 57 9.10 0.88 -27.86
C LYS A 57 9.66 -0.04 -28.93
N ASP A 58 9.00 -0.08 -30.09
CA ASP A 58 9.54 -0.75 -31.28
C ASP A 58 10.65 0.12 -31.88
N VAL A 59 11.81 -0.48 -32.21
CA VAL A 59 12.98 0.25 -32.73
C VAL A 59 13.16 0.08 -34.24
N GLY A 60 12.05 -0.01 -34.98
CA GLY A 60 12.04 -0.15 -36.43
C GLY A 60 12.12 -1.61 -36.87
N SER A 61 11.40 -2.49 -36.17
CA SER A 61 11.40 -3.91 -36.46
C SER A 61 10.59 -4.24 -37.73
N GLN A 62 10.98 -5.32 -38.42
CA GLN A 62 10.36 -5.70 -39.70
C GLN A 62 8.90 -6.18 -39.52
N ASN A 63 8.60 -6.88 -38.43
CA ASN A 63 7.27 -7.45 -38.18
C ASN A 63 6.43 -6.63 -37.19
N GLY A 64 7.04 -5.63 -36.52
CA GLY A 64 6.39 -4.83 -35.50
C GLY A 64 6.30 -5.52 -34.15
N THR A 65 6.16 -4.68 -33.11
CA THR A 65 5.84 -5.09 -31.74
C THR A 65 4.34 -4.91 -31.49
N PHE A 66 3.70 -5.85 -30.81
CA PHE A 66 2.27 -5.77 -30.49
C PHE A 66 2.04 -5.87 -29.00
N LEU A 67 1.13 -5.05 -28.46
CA LEU A 67 0.66 -5.11 -27.08
C LEU A 67 -0.83 -5.43 -27.11
N ARG A 68 -1.27 -6.47 -26.37
CA ARG A 68 -2.69 -6.93 -26.37
C ARG A 68 -3.26 -7.09 -27.81
N LYS A 69 -2.47 -7.70 -28.71
CA LYS A 69 -2.77 -7.91 -30.15
C LYS A 69 -2.91 -6.64 -31.01
N ARG A 70 -2.57 -5.45 -30.49
CA ARG A 70 -2.51 -4.20 -31.27
C ARG A 70 -1.07 -3.83 -31.57
N LYS A 71 -0.77 -3.47 -32.82
CA LYS A 71 0.58 -3.01 -33.21
C LYS A 71 0.87 -1.67 -32.54
N ILE A 72 2.06 -1.52 -31.98
CA ILE A 72 2.49 -0.32 -31.27
C ILE A 72 3.80 0.21 -31.84
N GLU A 73 3.99 1.53 -31.77
CA GLU A 73 5.31 2.17 -31.90
C GLU A 73 5.92 2.39 -30.51
N GLU A 74 5.09 2.82 -29.56
CA GLU A 74 5.41 2.98 -28.15
C GLU A 74 4.13 2.76 -27.32
N ALA A 75 4.23 2.13 -26.15
CA ALA A 75 3.11 1.96 -25.23
C ALA A 75 3.56 1.82 -23.77
N LEU A 76 2.74 2.28 -22.83
CA LEU A 76 2.88 2.02 -21.40
C LEU A 76 2.55 0.54 -21.10
N LEU A 77 3.39 -0.11 -20.32
CA LEU A 77 3.21 -1.47 -19.82
C LEU A 77 2.61 -1.43 -18.41
N GLN A 78 1.52 -2.18 -18.23
CA GLN A 78 0.89 -2.48 -16.95
C GLN A 78 1.24 -3.91 -16.51
N ASN A 79 1.09 -4.21 -15.22
CA ASN A 79 1.27 -5.58 -14.74
C ASN A 79 0.38 -6.54 -15.54
N GLU A 80 0.93 -7.71 -15.86
CA GLU A 80 0.35 -8.77 -16.68
C GLU A 80 0.19 -8.48 -18.18
N ASP A 81 0.71 -7.35 -18.68
CA ASP A 81 0.60 -7.04 -20.10
C ASP A 81 1.31 -8.06 -20.99
N VAL A 82 0.61 -8.49 -22.04
CA VAL A 82 1.11 -9.44 -23.02
C VAL A 82 1.61 -8.73 -24.28
N ILE A 83 2.91 -8.87 -24.52
CA ILE A 83 3.67 -8.31 -25.62
C ILE A 83 3.95 -9.42 -26.63
N TYR A 84 3.72 -9.20 -27.92
CA TYR A 84 4.09 -10.13 -28.98
C TYR A 84 5.23 -9.54 -29.81
N ILE A 85 6.31 -10.33 -29.94
CA ILE A 85 7.51 -10.00 -30.72
C ILE A 85 7.80 -11.17 -31.65
N GLY A 86 7.45 -11.01 -32.93
CA GLY A 86 7.57 -12.07 -33.92
C GLY A 86 6.74 -13.30 -33.53
N ALA A 87 7.42 -14.42 -33.24
CA ALA A 87 6.78 -15.66 -32.83
C ALA A 87 6.81 -15.87 -31.30
N TYR A 88 7.40 -14.94 -30.54
CA TYR A 88 7.43 -14.98 -29.08
C TYR A 88 6.28 -14.17 -28.49
N THR A 89 5.80 -14.64 -27.35
CA THR A 89 4.88 -13.93 -26.48
C THR A 89 5.62 -13.63 -25.18
N LEU A 90 5.56 -12.41 -24.67
CA LEU A 90 6.19 -12.00 -23.43
C LEU A 90 5.13 -11.44 -22.48
N LYS A 91 5.04 -11.95 -21.25
CA LYS A 91 4.17 -11.41 -20.20
C LYS A 91 5.00 -10.53 -19.27
N PHE A 92 4.60 -9.27 -19.12
CA PHE A 92 5.25 -8.31 -18.26
C PHE A 92 4.71 -8.40 -16.84
N LEU A 93 5.56 -8.65 -15.84
CA LEU A 93 5.15 -8.83 -14.44
C LEU A 93 5.85 -7.82 -13.54
N VAL A 94 5.08 -7.19 -12.66
CA VAL A 94 5.56 -6.38 -11.55
C VAL A 94 5.23 -7.13 -10.26
N LYS A 95 6.22 -7.80 -9.69
CA LYS A 95 6.11 -8.40 -8.35
C LYS A 95 6.29 -7.29 -7.32
N GLU A 96 5.23 -6.94 -6.61
CA GLU A 96 5.34 -6.20 -5.35
C GLU A 96 6.08 -7.10 -4.35
N GLU A 97 6.98 -6.53 -3.55
CA GLU A 97 7.61 -7.29 -2.46
C GLU A 97 6.52 -7.70 -1.48
N ILE A 98 6.29 -9.01 -1.40
CA ILE A 98 5.50 -9.61 -0.32
C ILE A 98 6.23 -9.26 0.98
N ILE A 99 5.55 -8.53 1.85
CA ILE A 99 6.01 -8.26 3.21
C ILE A 99 6.23 -9.60 3.90
N ASP A 100 7.41 -9.76 4.49
CA ASP A 100 7.78 -10.91 5.31
C ASP A 100 6.84 -10.95 6.53
N LEU A 101 5.74 -11.70 6.37
CA LEU A 101 4.67 -11.84 7.34
C LEU A 101 5.24 -12.37 8.66
N ASP A 102 6.31 -13.18 8.64
CA ASP A 102 6.86 -13.84 9.82
C ASP A 102 7.35 -12.84 10.88
N LYS A 103 7.84 -11.65 10.48
CA LYS A 103 8.31 -10.61 11.41
C LYS A 103 7.20 -9.74 12.02
N ALA A 104 6.06 -9.58 11.35
CA ALA A 104 4.91 -8.82 11.88
C ALA A 104 4.04 -9.67 12.83
N LEU A 105 4.35 -10.97 12.95
CA LEU A 105 3.52 -11.99 13.56
C LEU A 105 4.01 -12.49 14.94
N GLU A 106 5.02 -11.85 15.52
CA GLU A 106 5.50 -12.11 16.89
C GLU A 106 4.53 -11.53 17.94
N GLY A 107 3.42 -12.23 18.16
CA GLY A 107 2.57 -12.08 19.35
C GLY A 107 3.07 -12.94 20.53
N PRO A 108 2.61 -12.70 21.76
CA PRO A 108 3.13 -13.37 22.97
C PRO A 108 2.97 -14.90 22.89
N GLU A 109 4.04 -15.61 23.21
CA GLU A 109 4.26 -17.06 23.02
C GLU A 109 3.28 -18.04 23.74
N THR A 110 2.17 -17.57 24.32
CA THR A 110 1.41 -18.34 25.33
C THR A 110 0.31 -19.25 24.80
N ALA A 111 0.02 -19.33 23.50
CA ALA A 111 -1.07 -20.15 22.95
C ALA A 111 -0.61 -21.30 22.02
N LYS A 112 0.58 -21.87 22.25
CA LYS A 112 1.20 -22.83 21.31
C LYS A 112 0.52 -24.21 21.19
N ASN A 113 -0.50 -24.57 21.99
CA ASN A 113 -0.97 -25.97 22.05
C ASN A 113 -2.50 -26.21 21.96
N VAL A 114 -3.32 -25.31 21.40
CA VAL A 114 -4.78 -25.55 21.30
C VAL A 114 -5.13 -26.24 19.97
N LYS A 115 -5.60 -27.50 20.01
CA LYS A 115 -6.13 -28.23 18.85
C LYS A 115 -7.64 -28.06 18.73
N LEU A 116 -8.08 -27.33 17.70
CA LEU A 116 -9.49 -27.16 17.36
C LEU A 116 -9.92 -28.20 16.32
N LYS A 117 -11.14 -28.74 16.47
CA LYS A 117 -11.71 -29.65 15.46
C LYS A 117 -12.24 -28.82 14.29
N ILE A 118 -11.54 -28.88 13.15
CA ILE A 118 -12.02 -28.32 11.89
C ILE A 118 -13.05 -29.29 11.32
N THR A 119 -14.28 -28.82 11.14
CA THR A 119 -15.38 -29.67 10.63
C THR A 119 -15.60 -29.50 9.13
N HIS A 120 -15.40 -28.29 8.63
CA HIS A 120 -15.56 -28.00 7.21
C HIS A 120 -14.54 -26.96 6.77
N VAL A 121 -14.06 -27.12 5.54
CA VAL A 121 -13.24 -26.14 4.83
C VAL A 121 -13.91 -25.89 3.47
N LEU A 122 -14.10 -24.62 3.14
CA LEU A 122 -14.83 -24.19 1.95
C LEU A 122 -13.96 -23.21 1.14
N GLU A 123 -13.70 -23.53 -0.12
CA GLU A 123 -12.99 -22.64 -1.04
C GLU A 123 -13.86 -21.47 -1.45
N ILE A 124 -13.42 -20.22 -1.35
CA ILE A 124 -14.26 -19.10 -1.79
C ILE A 124 -14.08 -18.95 -3.31
N PRO A 125 -15.11 -19.19 -4.15
CA PRO A 125 -14.97 -19.18 -5.60
C PRO A 125 -14.71 -17.78 -6.08
N ASP A 126 -14.04 -17.61 -7.23
CA ASP A 126 -13.74 -16.31 -7.83
C ASP A 126 -14.96 -15.59 -8.42
N ARG A 127 -16.06 -16.31 -8.64
CA ARG A 127 -17.35 -15.80 -9.14
C ARG A 127 -18.52 -16.61 -8.57
N PHE A 128 -19.60 -15.91 -8.22
CA PHE A 128 -20.92 -16.54 -8.08
C PHE A 128 -21.60 -16.52 -9.44
N HIS A 129 -21.98 -17.70 -9.97
CA HIS A 129 -22.67 -17.81 -11.24
C HIS A 129 -24.10 -17.24 -11.15
N GLY A 130 -24.21 -15.93 -11.34
CA GLY A 130 -25.45 -15.17 -11.56
C GLY A 130 -25.34 -14.10 -12.65
N VAL A 131 -24.13 -13.88 -13.19
CA VAL A 131 -23.89 -13.05 -14.39
C VAL A 131 -22.82 -13.76 -15.23
N ILE A 132 -23.16 -14.13 -16.47
CA ILE A 132 -22.28 -14.83 -17.41
C ILE A 132 -21.14 -13.91 -17.84
N PHE A 133 -19.88 -14.35 -17.67
CA PHE A 133 -18.74 -13.94 -18.48
C PHE A 133 -17.86 -15.17 -18.75
N PRO A 134 -17.34 -15.34 -19.99
CA PRO A 134 -16.75 -16.61 -20.43
C PRO A 134 -15.41 -16.95 -19.76
N GLU A 135 -15.16 -18.25 -19.63
CA GLU A 135 -14.02 -18.91 -19.00
C GLU A 135 -12.66 -18.61 -19.63
N VAL A 136 -11.59 -18.70 -18.82
CA VAL A 136 -10.25 -19.10 -19.26
C VAL A 136 -9.70 -20.13 -18.26
N THR A 137 -9.23 -21.25 -18.80
CA THR A 137 -8.60 -22.38 -18.12
C THR A 137 -7.09 -22.21 -17.97
N GLY A 138 -6.47 -22.80 -16.92
CA GLY A 138 -5.03 -23.09 -16.90
C GLY A 138 -4.36 -23.21 -15.53
N GLU A 139 -4.25 -24.46 -15.05
CA GLU A 139 -3.27 -25.14 -14.16
C GLU A 139 -2.48 -24.38 -13.06
N GLU A 140 -2.64 -24.88 -11.83
CA GLU A 140 -1.92 -24.51 -10.60
C GLU A 140 -0.55 -25.22 -10.47
N GLU A 141 0.48 -24.50 -10.00
CA GLU A 141 1.73 -25.09 -9.50
C GLU A 141 1.89 -24.90 -7.97
N LYS A 142 2.37 -25.98 -7.35
CA LYS A 142 2.55 -26.20 -5.90
C LYS A 142 3.52 -25.22 -5.23
N ILE A 143 3.19 -24.83 -4.00
CA ILE A 143 4.12 -24.25 -3.01
C ILE A 143 4.11 -25.12 -1.74
N SER A 144 5.31 -25.33 -1.19
CA SER A 144 5.66 -26.23 -0.09
C SER A 144 5.01 -25.91 1.27
N GLU A 145 4.56 -26.96 1.95
CA GLU A 145 3.81 -27.00 3.21
C GLU A 145 4.61 -26.60 4.46
N VAL A 146 3.94 -25.91 5.39
CA VAL A 146 4.29 -25.85 6.81
C VAL A 146 3.33 -26.81 7.54
N GLU A 147 3.86 -27.86 8.17
CA GLU A 147 3.05 -28.89 8.85
C GLU A 147 2.44 -28.36 10.16
N LEU A 148 1.15 -28.01 10.10
CA LEU A 148 0.23 -28.12 11.23
C LEU A 148 -0.54 -29.41 11.06
N SER A 149 -0.28 -30.41 11.92
CA SER A 149 -0.93 -31.72 11.84
C SER A 149 -2.43 -31.60 12.16
N ILE A 150 -3.24 -31.49 11.11
CA ILE A 150 -4.68 -31.72 11.14
C ILE A 150 -4.88 -33.22 10.96
N SER A 151 -5.63 -33.85 11.86
CA SER A 151 -6.09 -35.23 11.68
C SER A 151 -6.92 -35.29 10.39
N GLN A 152 -6.33 -35.83 9.31
CA GLN A 152 -6.96 -35.92 7.98
C GLN A 152 -8.25 -36.77 7.95
N GLU A 153 -8.57 -37.47 9.04
CA GLU A 153 -9.66 -38.44 9.08
C GLU A 153 -11.07 -37.80 9.15
N ASP A 154 -11.20 -36.50 9.50
CA ASP A 154 -12.50 -35.85 9.76
C ASP A 154 -12.80 -34.57 8.95
N THR A 155 -11.87 -34.07 8.11
CA THR A 155 -12.11 -32.82 7.34
C THR A 155 -12.74 -33.08 5.98
N SER A 156 -14.01 -32.74 5.82
CA SER A 156 -14.64 -32.68 4.49
C SER A 156 -14.20 -31.40 3.75
N LEU A 157 -13.42 -31.56 2.67
CA LEU A 157 -13.21 -30.48 1.69
C LEU A 157 -14.52 -30.26 0.95
N LEU A 158 -15.12 -29.09 1.14
CA LEU A 158 -16.35 -28.71 0.47
C LEU A 158 -16.00 -27.93 -0.80
N ALA A 159 -16.36 -28.48 -1.96
CA ALA A 159 -16.47 -27.68 -3.17
C ALA A 159 -17.65 -26.70 -3.00
N PHE A 160 -17.49 -25.48 -3.51
CA PHE A 160 -18.67 -24.64 -3.74
C PHE A 160 -19.58 -25.35 -4.77
N PRO A 161 -20.89 -25.42 -4.54
CA PRO A 161 -21.79 -26.01 -5.54
C PRO A 161 -21.72 -25.23 -6.85
N ASP A 162 -21.55 -25.93 -7.98
CA ASP A 162 -21.33 -25.34 -9.31
C ASP A 162 -22.45 -24.39 -9.79
N GLU A 163 -23.66 -24.51 -9.24
CA GLU A 163 -24.82 -23.66 -9.53
C GLU A 163 -25.39 -23.02 -8.25
N PHE A 164 -24.83 -21.90 -7.80
CA PHE A 164 -25.45 -21.07 -6.77
C PHE A 164 -26.13 -19.84 -7.40
N LEU A 165 -27.41 -20.00 -7.73
CA LEU A 165 -28.33 -18.87 -7.74
C LEU A 165 -28.46 -18.39 -6.28
N VAL A 166 -28.15 -17.12 -6.02
CA VAL A 166 -28.58 -16.46 -4.77
C VAL A 166 -30.08 -16.75 -4.64
N PRO A 167 -30.56 -17.36 -3.54
CA PRO A 167 -31.98 -17.61 -3.37
C PRO A 167 -32.75 -16.32 -3.64
N ARG A 168 -33.81 -16.38 -4.45
CA ARG A 168 -34.55 -15.16 -4.85
C ARG A 168 -34.98 -14.30 -3.65
N GLU A 169 -35.18 -14.93 -2.51
CA GLU A 169 -35.55 -14.32 -1.24
C GLU A 169 -34.40 -13.57 -0.55
N GLU A 170 -33.15 -13.98 -0.80
CA GLU A 170 -31.93 -13.34 -0.27
C GLU A 170 -31.46 -12.18 -1.15
N PHE A 171 -31.78 -12.19 -2.45
CA PHE A 171 -31.31 -11.19 -3.41
C PHE A 171 -31.63 -9.73 -3.03
N PRO A 172 -32.88 -9.37 -2.65
CA PRO A 172 -33.18 -8.00 -2.24
C PRO A 172 -32.38 -7.56 -1.02
N ILE A 173 -32.08 -8.51 -0.12
CA ILE A 173 -31.41 -8.24 1.14
C ILE A 173 -29.91 -7.99 0.91
N LEU A 174 -29.27 -8.83 0.09
CA LEU A 174 -27.87 -8.61 -0.31
C LEU A 174 -27.71 -7.31 -1.10
N TYR A 175 -28.65 -7.02 -2.01
CA TYR A 175 -28.67 -5.76 -2.75
C TYR A 175 -28.80 -4.55 -1.83
N ASP A 176 -29.73 -4.58 -0.87
CA ASP A 176 -29.89 -3.50 0.11
C ASP A 176 -28.65 -3.31 0.99
N LEU A 177 -28.00 -4.41 1.37
CA LEU A 177 -26.75 -4.38 2.13
C LEU A 177 -25.61 -3.73 1.33
N GLN A 178 -25.46 -4.11 0.05
CA GLN A 178 -24.50 -3.49 -0.85
C GLN A 178 -24.77 -2.01 -1.05
N ARG A 179 -26.03 -1.63 -1.28
CA ARG A 179 -26.43 -0.23 -1.48
C ARG A 179 -26.09 0.60 -0.25
N ARG A 180 -26.41 0.13 0.96
CA ARG A 180 -26.05 0.81 2.22
C ARG A 180 -24.54 0.91 2.40
N ALA A 181 -23.81 -0.18 2.16
CA ALA A 181 -22.35 -0.20 2.24
C ALA A 181 -21.70 0.82 1.28
N MET A 182 -22.29 1.06 0.11
CA MET A 182 -21.86 2.11 -0.81
C MET A 182 -22.20 3.53 -0.32
N GLU A 183 -23.32 3.69 0.38
CA GLU A 183 -23.82 4.98 0.91
C GLU A 183 -23.13 5.41 2.22
N ASP A 184 -22.58 4.47 2.99
CA ASP A 184 -21.92 4.75 4.27
C ASP A 184 -20.76 5.76 4.13
N GLU A 185 -20.61 6.67 5.09
CA GLU A 185 -19.61 7.74 5.03
C GLU A 185 -18.18 7.22 5.22
N ASN A 186 -17.98 6.26 6.12
CA ASN A 186 -16.68 5.71 6.46
C ASN A 186 -16.68 4.17 6.41
N LEU A 187 -15.51 3.57 6.59
CA LEU A 187 -15.33 2.12 6.58
C LEU A 187 -15.92 1.46 7.82
N GLU A 188 -15.84 2.12 8.98
CA GLU A 188 -16.33 1.59 10.25
C GLU A 188 -17.84 1.38 10.24
N ASP A 189 -18.61 2.32 9.69
CA ASP A 189 -20.05 2.22 9.49
C ASP A 189 -20.41 1.02 8.60
N THR A 190 -19.67 0.85 7.51
CA THR A 190 -19.82 -0.31 6.62
C THR A 190 -19.57 -1.62 7.35
N LEU A 191 -18.45 -1.74 8.07
CA LEU A 191 -18.14 -2.96 8.82
C LEU A 191 -19.19 -3.23 9.91
N ASN A 192 -19.68 -2.20 10.60
CA ASN A 192 -20.73 -2.31 11.62
C ASN A 192 -22.05 -2.82 11.03
N ASN A 193 -22.50 -2.24 9.92
CA ASN A 193 -23.72 -2.65 9.23
C ASN A 193 -23.64 -4.11 8.78
N VAL A 194 -22.50 -4.52 8.25
CA VAL A 194 -22.24 -5.90 7.81
C VAL A 194 -22.21 -6.85 8.99
N ALA A 195 -21.51 -6.51 10.07
CA ALA A 195 -21.48 -7.33 11.27
C ALA A 195 -22.89 -7.57 11.83
N ASN A 196 -23.68 -6.50 11.96
CA ASN A 196 -25.06 -6.59 12.45
C ASN A 196 -25.93 -7.47 11.54
N TYR A 197 -25.74 -7.38 10.23
CA TYR A 197 -26.43 -8.24 9.28
C TYR A 197 -26.06 -9.72 9.44
N LEU A 198 -24.76 -10.02 9.55
CA LEU A 198 -24.27 -11.38 9.79
C LEU A 198 -24.80 -11.96 11.10
N LEU A 199 -24.79 -11.17 12.19
CA LEU A 199 -25.37 -11.57 13.48
C LEU A 199 -26.90 -11.79 13.38
N SER A 200 -27.62 -11.05 12.53
CA SER A 200 -29.06 -11.25 12.37
C SER A 200 -29.46 -12.55 11.66
N ARG A 201 -28.50 -13.21 11.00
CA ARG A 201 -28.73 -14.37 10.11
C ARG A 201 -27.89 -15.59 10.43
N THR A 202 -26.98 -15.48 11.38
CA THR A 202 -26.19 -16.58 11.92
C THR A 202 -26.48 -16.71 13.41
N ASP A 203 -26.15 -17.85 13.99
CA ASP A 203 -26.15 -18.07 15.43
C ASP A 203 -24.90 -17.48 16.11
N GLY A 204 -24.06 -16.77 15.34
CA GLY A 204 -22.90 -16.07 15.86
C GLY A 204 -23.33 -15.05 16.91
N ASP A 205 -22.65 -15.01 18.03
CA ASP A 205 -22.86 -14.03 19.10
C ASP A 205 -21.96 -12.82 18.94
N ARG A 206 -20.92 -12.96 18.12
CA ARG A 206 -19.95 -11.91 17.86
C ARG A 206 -19.35 -12.05 16.46
N VAL A 207 -19.06 -10.91 15.86
CA VAL A 207 -18.31 -10.77 14.61
C VAL A 207 -17.11 -9.87 14.86
N ALA A 208 -15.93 -10.27 14.38
CA ALA A 208 -14.72 -9.47 14.39
C ALA A 208 -14.14 -9.38 12.97
N PHE A 209 -13.76 -8.17 12.57
CA PHE A 209 -13.04 -7.91 11.32
C PHE A 209 -11.57 -7.66 11.62
N PHE A 210 -10.70 -8.36 10.92
CA PHE A 210 -9.26 -8.19 10.98
C PHE A 210 -8.80 -7.69 9.62
N LEU A 211 -8.38 -6.44 9.54
CA LEU A 211 -7.90 -5.84 8.30
C LEU A 211 -6.37 -5.82 8.31
N SER A 212 -5.77 -6.23 7.20
CA SER A 212 -4.34 -6.07 7.00
C SER A 212 -4.10 -4.63 6.55
N THR A 213 -3.93 -3.73 7.52
CA THR A 213 -3.22 -2.47 7.28
C THR A 213 -1.73 -2.74 7.36
N VAL A 214 -0.97 -2.12 6.47
CA VAL A 214 0.47 -2.32 6.32
C VAL A 214 1.19 -2.27 7.68
N GLY A 215 1.78 -3.39 8.09
CA GLY A 215 2.81 -3.43 9.16
C GLY A 215 2.35 -3.56 10.61
N THR A 216 1.07 -3.78 10.92
CA THR A 216 0.60 -3.94 12.32
C THR A 216 0.14 -5.36 12.65
N SER A 217 0.15 -5.69 13.95
CA SER A 217 -0.45 -6.87 14.57
C SER A 217 -1.86 -7.14 14.02
N LEU A 218 -2.31 -8.41 14.06
CA LEU A 218 -3.69 -8.86 13.77
C LEU A 218 -4.67 -8.34 14.84
N ASP A 219 -4.73 -7.02 15.00
CA ASP A 219 -5.70 -6.35 15.85
C ASP A 219 -7.03 -6.25 15.09
N ALA A 220 -8.13 -6.46 15.81
CA ALA A 220 -9.44 -6.36 15.21
C ALA A 220 -9.72 -4.89 14.86
N ALA A 221 -9.98 -4.62 13.58
CA ALA A 221 -10.42 -3.31 13.11
C ALA A 221 -11.83 -2.96 13.64
N LEU A 222 -12.65 -3.98 13.88
CA LEU A 222 -13.98 -3.83 14.48
C LEU A 222 -14.40 -5.13 15.17
N ILE A 223 -15.08 -5.02 16.31
CA ILE A 223 -15.73 -6.14 16.99
C ILE A 223 -17.15 -5.72 17.34
N VAL A 224 -18.13 -6.51 16.90
CA VAL A 224 -19.56 -6.29 17.17
C VAL A 224 -20.13 -7.53 17.86
N THR A 225 -20.91 -7.31 18.92
CA THR A 225 -21.56 -8.37 19.70
C THR A 225 -23.06 -8.27 19.60
N ARG A 226 -23.74 -9.43 19.60
CA ARG A 226 -25.20 -9.51 19.63
C ARG A 226 -25.74 -8.78 20.88
N PRO A 227 -26.78 -7.94 20.74
CA PRO A 227 -27.41 -7.28 21.87
C PRO A 227 -27.88 -8.27 22.94
N GLY A 228 -27.64 -7.96 24.21
CA GLY A 228 -28.06 -8.78 25.35
C GLY A 228 -27.04 -9.85 25.79
N ILE A 229 -25.95 -10.03 25.06
CA ILE A 229 -24.85 -10.91 25.46
C ILE A 229 -23.78 -10.07 26.14
N ALA A 230 -23.64 -10.25 27.46
CA ALA A 230 -22.58 -9.63 28.23
C ALA A 230 -21.29 -10.42 28.02
N PHE A 231 -20.31 -9.77 27.40
CA PHE A 231 -18.95 -10.27 27.36
C PHE A 231 -18.10 -9.48 28.35
N GLU A 232 -17.31 -10.17 29.17
CA GLU A 232 -16.29 -9.50 29.97
C GLU A 232 -15.27 -8.83 29.03
N SER A 233 -15.17 -7.50 29.09
CA SER A 233 -14.44 -6.71 28.10
C SER A 233 -12.93 -6.90 28.18
N ARG A 234 -12.30 -6.92 26.98
CA ARG A 234 -10.92 -6.54 26.60
C ARG A 234 -9.91 -7.59 26.18
N ASP A 235 -10.14 -8.89 26.31
CA ASP A 235 -9.20 -9.87 25.76
C ASP A 235 -9.88 -10.83 24.79
N ILE A 236 -10.27 -10.31 23.63
CA ILE A 236 -10.57 -11.16 22.47
C ILE A 236 -9.23 -11.43 21.81
N LYS A 237 -8.63 -12.58 22.12
CA LYS A 237 -7.48 -13.06 21.36
C LYS A 237 -8.02 -13.57 20.03
N ALA A 238 -7.67 -12.89 18.93
CA ALA A 238 -7.77 -13.44 17.58
C ALA A 238 -7.27 -14.89 17.60
N PHE A 239 -7.82 -15.79 16.77
CA PHE A 239 -7.22 -17.11 16.54
C PHE A 239 -6.18 -16.97 15.42
N PRO A 240 -4.95 -16.52 15.71
CA PRO A 240 -4.10 -15.95 14.68
C PRO A 240 -3.66 -17.05 13.72
N SER A 241 -3.45 -18.27 14.22
CA SER A 241 -3.10 -19.44 13.41
C SER A 241 -4.20 -19.83 12.42
N ILE A 242 -5.47 -19.83 12.83
CA ILE A 242 -6.59 -20.21 11.93
C ILE A 242 -6.92 -19.07 10.97
N LEU A 243 -6.92 -17.83 11.44
CA LEU A 243 -7.09 -16.65 10.59
C LEU A 243 -5.97 -16.56 9.53
N ARG A 244 -4.71 -16.77 9.92
CA ARG A 244 -3.57 -16.84 8.99
C ARG A 244 -3.76 -17.94 7.96
N LYS A 245 -4.15 -19.15 8.41
CA LYS A 245 -4.40 -20.27 7.50
C LYS A 245 -5.51 -19.95 6.51
N SER A 246 -6.62 -19.40 6.99
CA SER A 246 -7.76 -18.98 6.17
C SER A 246 -7.37 -17.93 5.13
N ILE A 247 -6.52 -16.96 5.50
CA ILE A 247 -5.96 -15.94 4.60
C ILE A 247 -5.00 -16.55 3.57
N GLN A 248 -4.05 -17.37 4.02
CA GLN A 248 -3.00 -17.96 3.18
C GLN A 248 -3.57 -18.95 2.16
N GLU A 249 -4.53 -19.77 2.57
CA GLU A 249 -5.16 -20.74 1.68
C GLU A 249 -6.32 -20.14 0.88
N GLY A 250 -6.80 -18.94 1.24
CA GLY A 250 -7.99 -18.33 0.63
C GLY A 250 -9.29 -19.07 0.93
N LYS A 251 -9.31 -19.92 1.97
CA LYS A 251 -10.44 -20.80 2.31
C LYS A 251 -11.13 -20.35 3.58
N ALA A 252 -12.45 -20.49 3.61
CA ALA A 252 -13.23 -20.33 4.82
C ALA A 252 -13.21 -21.63 5.64
N ILE A 253 -13.16 -21.50 6.97
CA ILE A 253 -12.97 -22.59 7.91
C ILE A 253 -14.09 -22.54 8.94
N LEU A 254 -14.78 -23.67 9.15
CA LEU A 254 -15.71 -23.85 10.26
C LEU A 254 -15.06 -24.75 11.32
N ALA A 255 -14.76 -24.16 12.48
CA ALA A 255 -14.19 -24.84 13.63
C ALA A 255 -15.27 -25.09 14.70
N ASN A 256 -15.23 -26.26 15.33
CA ASN A 256 -16.29 -26.73 16.21
C ASN A 256 -15.69 -27.49 17.41
N GLY A 257 -15.48 -26.79 18.52
CA GLY A 257 -14.98 -27.35 19.78
C GLY A 257 -13.49 -27.72 19.75
N LEU A 258 -13.01 -28.20 20.90
CA LEU A 258 -11.66 -28.76 21.06
C LEU A 258 -11.66 -30.27 20.84
N GLU A 259 -10.57 -30.82 20.28
CA GLU A 259 -10.35 -32.27 20.29
C GLU A 259 -10.08 -32.74 21.74
N GLU A 260 -10.87 -33.71 22.22
CA GLU A 260 -10.74 -34.30 23.56
C GLU A 260 -9.38 -35.01 23.76
N ASP A 261 -8.70 -35.38 22.68
CA ASP A 261 -7.58 -36.33 22.68
C ASP A 261 -6.18 -35.70 22.63
N SER A 262 -6.04 -34.45 23.08
CA SER A 262 -4.74 -33.79 23.13
C SER A 262 -4.14 -33.89 24.54
N ASN A 263 -2.98 -34.56 24.64
CA ASN A 263 -2.06 -34.63 25.79
C ASN A 263 -1.53 -33.23 26.24
N VAL A 264 -2.29 -32.17 25.98
CA VAL A 264 -1.96 -30.80 26.25
C VAL A 264 -2.52 -30.43 27.62
N GLN A 265 -1.62 -30.02 28.51
CA GLN A 265 -1.97 -29.28 29.72
C GLN A 265 -2.51 -27.91 29.31
N ILE A 266 -3.84 -27.82 29.18
CA ILE A 266 -4.58 -26.57 29.03
C ILE A 266 -5.19 -26.27 30.41
N ASP A 267 -5.06 -25.04 30.89
CA ASP A 267 -5.70 -24.58 32.13
C ASP A 267 -7.22 -24.89 32.07
N GLN A 268 -7.82 -25.32 33.18
CA GLN A 268 -9.25 -25.61 33.28
C GLN A 268 -10.11 -24.40 32.83
N LYS A 269 -9.69 -23.17 33.18
CA LYS A 269 -10.35 -21.93 32.74
C LYS A 269 -10.24 -21.68 31.25
N GLU A 270 -9.16 -22.13 30.62
CA GLU A 270 -8.97 -22.05 29.17
C GLU A 270 -9.76 -23.16 28.46
N ARG A 271 -9.79 -24.40 28.98
CA ARG A 271 -10.64 -25.48 28.45
C ARG A 271 -12.11 -25.09 28.46
N ASP A 272 -12.62 -24.52 29.55
CA ASP A 272 -14.02 -24.06 29.64
C ASP A 272 -14.32 -22.93 28.64
N ARG A 273 -13.30 -22.15 28.26
CA ARG A 273 -13.39 -21.09 27.25
C ARG A 273 -13.40 -21.60 25.81
N TYR A 274 -12.75 -22.73 25.54
CA TYR A 274 -12.58 -23.29 24.19
C TYR A 274 -13.48 -24.51 23.89
N SER A 275 -13.98 -25.22 24.90
CA SER A 275 -14.83 -26.42 24.75
C SER A 275 -16.23 -26.14 24.19
N SER A 276 -16.64 -24.87 24.22
CA SER A 276 -17.94 -24.38 23.74
C SER A 276 -17.87 -23.63 22.40
N TYR A 277 -16.72 -23.69 21.72
CA TYR A 277 -16.37 -22.72 20.68
C TYR A 277 -16.76 -23.21 19.27
N SER A 278 -17.84 -22.65 18.72
CA SER A 278 -18.18 -22.79 17.30
C SER A 278 -17.83 -21.48 16.61
N ALA A 279 -16.99 -21.54 15.57
CA ALA A 279 -16.51 -20.34 14.89
C ALA A 279 -16.32 -20.52 13.37
N ILE A 280 -16.67 -19.48 12.63
CA ILE A 280 -16.39 -19.32 11.20
C ILE A 280 -15.25 -18.33 11.04
N PHE A 281 -14.26 -18.72 10.25
CA PHE A 281 -13.17 -17.87 9.79
C PHE A 281 -13.27 -17.78 8.27
N ALA A 282 -13.26 -16.58 7.70
CA ALA A 282 -13.29 -16.42 6.25
C ALA A 282 -12.44 -15.23 5.81
N PRO A 283 -11.62 -15.36 4.74
CA PRO A 283 -10.84 -14.25 4.26
C PRO A 283 -11.73 -13.20 3.58
N LEU A 284 -11.36 -11.93 3.74
CA LEU A 284 -11.90 -10.83 2.96
C LEU A 284 -11.10 -10.74 1.66
N LYS A 285 -11.46 -11.59 0.69
CA LYS A 285 -10.79 -11.70 -0.61
C LYS A 285 -11.74 -11.26 -1.73
N TYR A 286 -11.23 -10.50 -2.69
CA TYR A 286 -11.89 -10.24 -3.97
C TYR A 286 -10.83 -10.31 -5.07
N ASP A 287 -11.09 -11.14 -6.08
CA ASP A 287 -10.07 -11.53 -7.07
C ASP A 287 -8.82 -12.03 -6.31
N GLU A 288 -7.60 -11.78 -6.76
CA GLU A 288 -6.39 -12.22 -6.03
C GLU A 288 -6.03 -11.38 -4.79
N LYS A 289 -6.82 -10.36 -4.44
CA LYS A 289 -6.50 -9.45 -3.33
C LYS A 289 -7.23 -9.84 -2.05
N THR A 290 -6.47 -10.29 -1.06
CA THR A 290 -6.95 -10.46 0.33
C THR A 290 -6.58 -9.24 1.16
N VAL A 291 -7.57 -8.60 1.79
CA VAL A 291 -7.35 -7.41 2.65
C VAL A 291 -7.55 -7.68 4.13
N GLY A 292 -7.90 -8.92 4.50
CA GLY A 292 -8.17 -9.27 5.88
C GLY A 292 -8.91 -10.58 6.02
N ALA A 293 -9.52 -10.78 7.18
CA ALA A 293 -10.41 -11.90 7.48
C ALA A 293 -11.50 -11.49 8.47
N ILE A 294 -12.57 -12.29 8.49
CA ILE A 294 -13.60 -12.25 9.51
C ILE A 294 -13.40 -13.39 10.50
N GLN A 295 -13.88 -13.18 11.72
CA GLN A 295 -14.17 -14.23 12.68
C GLN A 295 -15.61 -14.05 13.18
N ILE A 296 -16.41 -15.11 13.12
CA ILE A 296 -17.74 -15.17 13.73
C ILE A 296 -17.72 -16.29 14.75
N GLU A 297 -18.14 -16.02 15.99
CA GLU A 297 -18.05 -17.00 17.08
C GLU A 297 -19.35 -17.07 17.89
N THR A 298 -19.63 -18.23 18.48
CA THR A 298 -20.70 -18.43 19.47
C THR A 298 -20.14 -18.41 20.90
N HIS A 299 -20.96 -17.99 21.85
CA HIS A 299 -20.65 -17.95 23.27
C HIS A 299 -21.44 -19.04 24.03
N GLN A 300 -20.78 -19.78 24.91
CA GLN A 300 -21.38 -20.80 25.80
C GLN A 300 -21.98 -22.05 25.14
N GLY A 301 -21.72 -22.30 23.85
CA GLY A 301 -21.87 -23.63 23.24
C GLY A 301 -23.30 -24.17 23.16
N LYS A 302 -24.33 -23.33 23.35
CA LYS A 302 -25.73 -23.69 23.13
C LYS A 302 -26.06 -23.80 21.65
N ASP A 303 -25.55 -22.84 20.87
CA ASP A 303 -25.76 -22.78 19.43
C ASP A 303 -24.46 -23.10 18.69
N ARG A 304 -24.57 -23.84 17.58
CA ARG A 304 -23.43 -24.27 16.76
C ARG A 304 -23.60 -23.71 15.36
N LEU A 305 -22.56 -23.03 14.87
CA LEU A 305 -22.47 -22.64 13.48
C LEU A 305 -22.39 -23.91 12.63
N ASP A 306 -23.21 -23.94 11.60
CA ASP A 306 -23.31 -25.04 10.67
C ASP A 306 -22.76 -24.68 9.28
N ARG A 307 -22.87 -25.63 8.36
CA ARG A 307 -22.43 -25.48 6.98
C ARG A 307 -23.22 -24.40 6.23
N ASP A 308 -24.52 -24.30 6.43
CA ASP A 308 -25.37 -23.37 5.69
C ASP A 308 -25.04 -21.93 6.10
N GLN A 309 -24.75 -21.73 7.38
CA GLN A 309 -24.25 -20.47 7.92
C GLN A 309 -22.85 -20.13 7.39
N LEU A 310 -21.92 -21.10 7.31
CA LEU A 310 -20.62 -20.90 6.65
C LEU A 310 -20.77 -20.42 5.20
N VAL A 311 -21.64 -21.08 4.42
CA VAL A 311 -21.89 -20.73 3.02
C VAL A 311 -22.54 -19.35 2.90
N PHE A 312 -23.47 -19.01 3.80
CA PHE A 312 -24.09 -17.68 3.86
C PHE A 312 -23.06 -16.58 4.16
N VAL A 313 -22.19 -16.79 5.16
CA VAL A 313 -21.13 -15.84 5.51
C VAL A 313 -20.19 -15.60 4.34
N CYS A 314 -19.78 -16.66 3.63
CA CYS A 314 -18.93 -16.54 2.45
C CYS A 314 -19.59 -15.74 1.32
N ARG A 315 -20.91 -15.91 1.09
CA ARG A 315 -21.69 -15.12 0.13
C ARG A 315 -21.64 -13.64 0.47
N VAL A 316 -21.99 -13.29 1.70
CA VAL A 316 -22.05 -11.90 2.18
C VAL A 316 -20.68 -11.23 2.07
N ILE A 317 -19.64 -11.88 2.59
CA ILE A 317 -18.29 -11.32 2.64
C ILE A 317 -17.74 -11.08 1.25
N ARG A 318 -17.95 -12.01 0.32
CA ARG A 318 -17.45 -11.88 -1.03
C ARG A 318 -18.05 -10.69 -1.77
N GLU A 319 -19.36 -10.48 -1.64
CA GLU A 319 -20.06 -9.34 -2.24
C GLU A 319 -19.61 -7.99 -1.64
N LEU A 320 -19.22 -7.99 -0.36
CA LEU A 320 -18.82 -6.77 0.35
C LEU A 320 -17.32 -6.53 0.34
N ALA A 321 -16.51 -7.56 0.11
CA ALA A 321 -15.05 -7.46 0.02
C ALA A 321 -14.65 -6.45 -1.05
N GLN A 322 -15.36 -6.41 -2.19
CA GLN A 322 -15.13 -5.41 -3.23
C GLN A 322 -15.32 -3.97 -2.72
N ILE A 323 -16.40 -3.71 -1.97
CA ILE A 323 -16.71 -2.37 -1.43
C ILE A 323 -15.68 -1.99 -0.36
N ILE A 324 -15.32 -2.92 0.53
CA ILE A 324 -14.30 -2.74 1.57
C ILE A 324 -12.95 -2.43 0.92
N ILE A 325 -12.53 -3.20 -0.09
CA ILE A 325 -11.28 -3.00 -0.84
C ILE A 325 -11.29 -1.64 -1.54
N TRP A 326 -12.41 -1.26 -2.16
CA TRP A 326 -12.53 0.03 -2.82
C TRP A 326 -12.40 1.18 -1.81
N LYS A 327 -13.09 1.11 -0.66
CA LYS A 327 -13.00 2.13 0.41
C LYS A 327 -11.59 2.22 1.00
N LEU A 328 -10.95 1.08 1.30
CA LEU A 328 -9.56 1.03 1.75
C LEU A 328 -8.62 1.70 0.74
N GLY A 329 -8.81 1.43 -0.56
CA GLY A 329 -8.04 2.08 -1.61
C GLY A 329 -8.29 3.60 -1.73
N GLN A 330 -9.48 4.10 -1.35
CA GLN A 330 -9.72 5.54 -1.27
C GLN A 330 -9.02 6.17 -0.07
N ILE A 331 -9.06 5.50 1.09
CA ILE A 331 -8.36 5.94 2.31
C ILE A 331 -6.86 6.04 2.02
N GLU A 332 -6.26 5.00 1.46
CA GLU A 332 -4.83 4.99 1.11
C GLU A 332 -4.49 6.12 0.10
N LYS A 333 -5.31 6.30 -0.94
CA LYS A 333 -5.11 7.41 -1.89
C LYS A 333 -5.22 8.78 -1.23
N PHE A 334 -6.12 8.94 -0.27
CA PHE A 334 -6.28 10.17 0.48
C PHE A 334 -5.07 10.45 1.37
N GLU A 335 -4.60 9.44 2.12
CA GLU A 335 -3.39 9.53 2.94
C GLU A 335 -2.15 9.84 2.10
N GLN A 336 -1.98 9.18 0.95
CA GLN A 336 -0.87 9.47 0.03
C GLN A 336 -0.94 10.91 -0.50
N ARG A 337 -2.13 11.43 -0.81
CA ARG A 337 -2.31 12.83 -1.23
C ARG A 337 -1.97 13.81 -0.11
N LEU A 338 -2.41 13.53 1.11
CA LEU A 338 -2.14 14.37 2.29
C LEU A 338 -0.64 14.41 2.58
N LEU A 339 0.01 13.24 2.60
CA LEU A 339 1.46 13.13 2.76
C LEU A 339 2.21 13.89 1.67
N LYS A 340 1.79 13.74 0.40
CA LYS A 340 2.38 14.46 -0.73
C LYS A 340 2.29 15.98 -0.53
N GLN A 341 1.15 16.49 -0.05
CA GLN A 341 0.98 17.91 0.23
C GLN A 341 1.90 18.40 1.36
N GLU A 342 1.98 17.66 2.46
CA GLU A 342 2.86 18.01 3.59
C GLU A 342 4.34 18.04 3.17
N LEU A 343 4.80 17.02 2.44
CA LEU A 343 6.17 16.98 1.95
C LEU A 343 6.46 18.07 0.92
N SER A 344 5.49 18.43 0.07
CA SER A 344 5.66 19.52 -0.91
C SER A 344 5.74 20.92 -0.27
N ARG A 345 5.36 21.05 1.00
CA ARG A 345 5.62 22.27 1.79
C ARG A 345 7.11 22.46 2.05
N ILE A 346 7.83 21.35 2.26
CA ILE A 346 9.22 21.29 2.72
C ILE A 346 10.18 21.08 1.55
N HIS A 347 9.87 20.14 0.67
CA HIS A 347 10.74 19.65 -0.39
C HIS A 347 10.29 20.11 -1.79
N PRO A 348 11.21 20.13 -2.78
CA PRO A 348 10.87 20.30 -4.18
C PRO A 348 9.89 19.24 -4.70
N GLU A 349 8.92 19.65 -5.52
CA GLU A 349 7.89 18.75 -6.07
C GLU A 349 8.52 17.55 -6.80
N GLU A 350 9.61 17.73 -7.54
CA GLU A 350 10.23 16.62 -8.26
C GLU A 350 10.86 15.58 -7.31
N ILE A 351 11.35 16.02 -6.15
CA ILE A 351 11.87 15.13 -5.12
C ILE A 351 10.71 14.32 -4.51
N VAL A 352 9.59 15.00 -4.21
CA VAL A 352 8.38 14.34 -3.70
C VAL A 352 7.81 13.38 -4.74
N ASP A 353 7.72 13.76 -6.01
CA ASP A 353 7.24 12.87 -7.07
C ASP A 353 8.10 11.61 -7.20
N ILE A 354 9.42 11.76 -7.16
CA ILE A 354 10.35 10.62 -7.16
C ILE A 354 10.11 9.72 -5.93
N LEU A 355 9.85 10.31 -4.76
CA LEU A 355 9.55 9.58 -3.53
C LEU A 355 8.33 8.66 -3.69
N PHE A 356 7.25 9.16 -4.28
CA PHE A 356 6.04 8.37 -4.54
C PHE A 356 6.17 7.41 -5.73
N GLN A 357 7.15 7.60 -6.63
CA GLN A 357 7.40 6.70 -7.76
C GLN A 357 8.34 5.53 -7.44
N LYS A 358 9.30 5.70 -6.52
CA LYS A 358 10.35 4.70 -6.24
C LYS A 358 9.97 3.61 -5.23
N GLY A 359 8.76 3.66 -4.68
CA GLY A 359 8.24 2.65 -3.75
C GLY A 359 8.79 2.76 -2.33
N GLU A 360 8.36 1.83 -1.47
CA GLU A 360 8.50 1.96 -0.01
C GLU A 360 9.95 1.98 0.49
N LYS A 361 10.83 1.19 -0.13
CA LYS A 361 12.26 1.17 0.20
C LYS A 361 12.94 2.54 0.07
N TYR A 362 12.55 3.31 -0.96
CA TYR A 362 13.10 4.65 -1.15
C TYR A 362 12.51 5.64 -0.16
N LYS A 363 11.25 5.45 0.28
CA LYS A 363 10.67 6.24 1.36
C LYS A 363 11.41 6.00 2.69
N GLN A 364 11.73 4.75 3.00
CA GLN A 364 12.51 4.42 4.20
C GLN A 364 13.87 5.14 4.19
N GLU A 365 14.62 5.09 3.08
CA GLU A 365 15.90 5.79 2.94
C GLU A 365 15.75 7.33 3.00
N PHE A 366 14.63 7.86 2.48
CA PHE A 366 14.33 9.29 2.48
C PHE A 366 14.09 9.82 3.90
N PHE A 367 13.31 9.10 4.71
CA PHE A 367 13.00 9.46 6.10
C PHE A 367 14.07 9.03 7.11
N GLU A 368 15.11 8.34 6.66
CA GLU A 368 16.23 7.94 7.51
C GLU A 368 17.08 9.16 7.91
N VAL A 369 17.40 9.23 9.20
CA VAL A 369 18.35 10.22 9.74
C VAL A 369 19.76 9.80 9.34
N LYS A 370 20.50 10.71 8.71
CA LYS A 370 21.84 10.41 8.19
C LYS A 370 22.80 11.57 8.34
N GLU A 371 24.08 11.22 8.41
CA GLU A 371 25.17 12.18 8.34
C GLU A 371 25.54 12.45 6.89
N GLN A 372 25.53 13.72 6.51
CA GLN A 372 25.88 14.11 5.16
C GLN A 372 26.47 15.51 5.09
N VAL A 373 27.41 15.70 4.16
CA VAL A 373 27.84 17.03 3.78
C VAL A 373 26.68 17.72 3.08
N SER A 374 26.26 18.85 3.64
CA SER A 374 25.15 19.67 3.16
C SER A 374 25.51 21.14 3.23
N SER A 375 24.81 21.95 2.45
CA SER A 375 24.95 23.40 2.45
C SER A 375 23.68 24.03 2.97
N VAL A 376 23.79 24.85 4.02
CA VAL A 376 22.68 25.59 4.62
C VAL A 376 22.74 27.03 4.10
N LEU A 377 21.64 27.49 3.52
CA LEU A 377 21.41 28.86 3.11
C LEU A 377 20.48 29.52 4.12
N THR A 378 20.94 30.58 4.78
CA THR A 378 20.09 31.44 5.60
C THR A 378 19.85 32.75 4.86
N CYS A 379 18.63 33.25 4.92
CA CYS A 379 18.28 34.58 4.41
C CYS A 379 17.37 35.27 5.41
N ARG A 380 17.72 36.48 5.84
CA ARG A 380 16.92 37.26 6.80
C ARG A 380 16.74 38.70 6.37
N ILE A 381 15.65 39.32 6.81
CA ILE A 381 15.49 40.77 6.80
C ILE A 381 16.21 41.34 8.03
N SER A 382 17.37 41.97 7.84
CA SER A 382 18.24 42.39 8.93
C SER A 382 17.70 43.55 9.75
N ASN A 383 16.99 44.48 9.10
CA ASN A 383 16.51 45.71 9.72
C ASN A 383 14.98 45.72 9.87
N LEU A 384 14.36 44.54 10.02
CA LEU A 384 12.91 44.40 10.18
C LEU A 384 12.41 45.10 11.45
N SER A 385 13.16 45.01 12.54
CA SER A 385 12.81 45.67 13.82
C SER A 385 12.79 47.19 13.69
N ASP A 386 13.68 47.78 12.87
CA ASP A 386 13.80 49.23 12.71
C ASP A 386 12.62 49.85 11.93
N ILE A 387 12.00 49.04 11.07
CA ILE A 387 10.86 49.46 10.24
C ILE A 387 9.52 49.11 10.89
N HIS A 388 9.49 48.23 11.90
CA HIS A 388 8.26 47.77 12.54
C HIS A 388 7.40 48.91 13.10
N ASP A 389 8.04 50.01 13.54
CA ASP A 389 7.36 51.19 14.08
C ASP A 389 6.84 52.15 13.00
N GLN A 390 7.18 51.92 11.72
CA GLN A 390 6.92 52.85 10.61
C GLN A 390 5.90 52.32 9.60
N ILE A 391 5.60 51.02 9.62
CA ILE A 391 4.64 50.36 8.72
C ILE A 391 3.58 49.62 9.53
N SER A 392 2.37 49.53 8.98
CA SER A 392 1.26 48.86 9.64
C SER A 392 1.47 47.34 9.74
N PRO A 393 0.84 46.64 10.70
CA PRO A 393 0.92 45.18 10.80
C PRO A 393 0.52 44.44 9.51
N MET A 394 -0.45 44.98 8.76
CA MET A 394 -0.88 44.43 7.47
C MET A 394 0.22 44.55 6.40
N GLU A 395 0.92 45.68 6.36
CA GLU A 395 2.06 45.91 5.46
C GLU A 395 3.26 45.03 5.84
N ILE A 396 3.50 44.81 7.13
CA ILE A 396 4.52 43.85 7.62
C ILE A 396 4.17 42.42 7.19
N GLN A 397 2.91 42.01 7.34
CA GLN A 397 2.47 40.69 6.90
C GLN A 397 2.68 40.50 5.39
N GLN A 398 2.28 41.49 4.58
CA GLN A 398 2.49 41.46 3.13
C GLN A 398 3.98 41.40 2.78
N LEU A 399 4.80 42.22 3.44
CA LEU A 399 6.25 42.22 3.28
C LEU A 399 6.84 40.83 3.54
N LEU A 400 6.50 40.22 4.68
CA LEU A 400 6.97 38.89 5.05
C LEU A 400 6.48 37.82 4.08
N GLN A 401 5.22 37.87 3.64
CA GLN A 401 4.68 36.94 2.66
C GLN A 401 5.44 36.99 1.33
N HIS A 402 5.72 38.20 0.81
CA HIS A 402 6.49 38.38 -0.41
C HIS A 402 7.95 37.92 -0.26
N PHE A 403 8.59 38.26 0.87
CA PHE A 403 9.95 37.84 1.18
C PHE A 403 10.05 36.31 1.25
N ILE A 404 9.23 35.67 2.09
CA ILE A 404 9.21 34.21 2.27
C ILE A 404 8.94 33.51 0.94
N SER A 405 7.94 33.97 0.18
CA SER A 405 7.59 33.38 -1.12
C SER A 405 8.74 33.46 -2.12
N THR A 406 9.44 34.60 -2.17
CA THR A 406 10.55 34.83 -3.12
C THR A 406 11.77 33.97 -2.79
N VAL A 407 12.19 33.95 -1.52
CA VAL A 407 13.34 33.14 -1.10
C VAL A 407 13.01 31.66 -1.19
N ARG A 408 11.83 31.22 -0.73
CA ARG A 408 11.38 29.82 -0.83
C ARG A 408 11.39 29.33 -2.28
N LYS A 409 10.82 30.10 -3.21
CA LYS A 409 10.82 29.74 -4.65
C LYS A 409 12.24 29.55 -5.18
N SER A 410 13.16 30.41 -4.77
CA SER A 410 14.57 30.32 -5.17
C SER A 410 15.23 29.05 -4.61
N VAL A 411 15.02 28.72 -3.32
CA VAL A 411 15.52 27.48 -2.72
C VAL A 411 14.99 26.24 -3.46
N ILE A 412 13.67 26.16 -3.66
CA ILE A 412 13.00 25.03 -4.31
C ILE A 412 13.44 24.89 -5.78
N GLN A 413 13.57 26.00 -6.51
CA GLN A 413 14.01 26.01 -7.91
C GLN A 413 15.37 25.32 -8.10
N TYR A 414 16.30 25.54 -7.17
CA TYR A 414 17.63 24.92 -7.20
C TYR A 414 17.70 23.60 -6.43
N LYS A 415 16.55 22.99 -6.14
CA LYS A 415 16.39 21.68 -5.49
C LYS A 415 16.85 21.63 -4.03
N GLY A 416 16.81 22.76 -3.33
CA GLY A 416 16.93 22.79 -1.87
C GLY A 416 15.60 22.51 -1.19
N SER A 417 15.66 22.03 0.05
CA SER A 417 14.50 21.86 0.93
C SER A 417 14.44 23.02 1.92
N ILE A 418 13.25 23.35 2.42
CA ILE A 418 13.05 24.35 3.47
C ILE A 418 13.22 23.69 4.83
N LEU A 419 14.22 24.15 5.58
CA LEU A 419 14.51 23.67 6.92
C LEU A 419 13.68 24.40 7.97
N ASP A 420 13.63 25.74 7.89
CA ASP A 420 12.86 26.57 8.81
C ASP A 420 12.41 27.88 8.16
N ILE A 421 11.30 28.43 8.65
CA ILE A 421 10.82 29.77 8.37
C ILE A 421 10.36 30.38 9.69
N SER A 422 11.16 31.29 10.24
CA SER A 422 10.89 31.90 11.55
C SER A 422 11.31 33.36 11.58
N GLY A 423 10.51 34.24 12.18
CA GLY A 423 10.90 35.62 12.50
C GLY A 423 11.43 36.49 11.34
N GLY A 424 11.02 36.25 10.10
CA GLY A 424 11.56 36.96 8.92
C GLY A 424 12.89 36.41 8.40
N GLU A 425 13.20 35.16 8.75
CA GLU A 425 14.30 34.36 8.26
C GLU A 425 13.76 33.12 7.52
N VAL A 426 14.41 32.77 6.42
CA VAL A 426 14.17 31.55 5.65
C VAL A 426 15.47 30.76 5.63
N VAL A 427 15.40 29.50 6.06
CA VAL A 427 16.53 28.59 6.08
C VAL A 427 16.26 27.48 5.07
N GLY A 428 17.10 27.42 4.03
CA GLY A 428 17.12 26.35 3.04
C GLY A 428 18.30 25.42 3.26
N ILE A 429 18.14 24.14 2.96
CA ILE A 429 19.21 23.16 3.02
C ILE A 429 19.33 22.40 1.69
N PHE A 430 20.56 22.20 1.26
CA PHE A 430 20.93 21.53 0.03
C PHE A 430 21.77 20.31 0.38
N GLY A 431 21.43 19.16 -0.21
CA GLY A 431 22.02 17.88 0.16
C GLY A 431 21.23 17.08 1.19
N LEU A 432 20.16 17.61 1.78
CA LEU A 432 19.24 16.83 2.62
C LEU A 432 17.79 16.94 2.13
N PRO A 433 16.98 15.88 2.28
CA PRO A 433 17.34 14.52 2.74
C PRO A 433 17.94 13.65 1.62
N ILE A 434 18.12 14.18 0.41
CA ILE A 434 18.75 13.47 -0.71
C ILE A 434 20.14 14.04 -0.98
N LYS A 435 21.11 13.13 -1.13
CA LYS A 435 22.49 13.49 -1.44
C LYS A 435 22.61 14.28 -2.74
N GLN A 436 23.22 15.45 -2.63
CA GLN A 436 23.54 16.34 -3.76
C GLN A 436 25.04 16.63 -3.73
N LEU A 437 25.77 16.14 -4.74
CA LEU A 437 27.23 16.36 -4.83
C LEU A 437 27.59 17.83 -5.09
N ASP A 438 26.65 18.58 -5.65
CA ASP A 438 26.75 20.00 -6.02
C ASP A 438 25.96 20.91 -5.06
N ALA A 439 25.67 20.45 -3.84
CA ALA A 439 24.88 21.19 -2.84
C ALA A 439 25.33 22.64 -2.63
N ALA A 440 26.65 22.87 -2.48
CA ALA A 440 27.21 24.20 -2.28
C ALA A 440 26.96 25.13 -3.47
N VAL A 441 27.10 24.62 -4.69
CA VAL A 441 26.85 25.39 -5.91
C VAL A 441 25.37 25.75 -6.00
N ARG A 442 24.46 24.82 -5.69
CA ARG A 442 23.02 25.06 -5.67
C ARG A 442 22.63 26.12 -4.64
N ALA A 443 23.20 26.07 -3.44
CA ALA A 443 22.97 27.07 -2.40
C ALA A 443 23.38 28.48 -2.86
N VAL A 444 24.54 28.61 -3.51
CA VAL A 444 25.03 29.88 -4.06
C VAL A 444 24.12 30.37 -5.18
N LEU A 445 23.73 29.51 -6.12
CA LEU A 445 22.83 29.87 -7.21
C LEU A 445 21.43 30.28 -6.72
N ALA A 446 20.91 29.58 -5.70
CA ALA A 446 19.65 29.94 -5.05
C ALA A 446 19.72 31.32 -4.39
N ALA A 447 20.83 31.62 -3.69
CA ALA A 447 21.04 32.93 -3.08
C ALA A 447 21.11 34.03 -4.14
N LEU A 448 21.91 33.86 -5.20
CA LEU A 448 22.02 34.83 -6.30
C LEU A 448 20.68 35.07 -7.00
N ASN A 449 19.91 34.01 -7.22
CA ASN A 449 18.57 34.12 -7.80
C ASN A 449 17.61 34.87 -6.88
N ALA A 450 17.63 34.56 -5.57
CA ALA A 450 16.82 35.24 -4.57
C ALA A 450 17.17 36.74 -4.50
N ILE A 451 18.46 37.10 -4.46
CA ILE A 451 18.92 38.49 -4.48
C ILE A 451 18.33 39.24 -5.69
N ASN A 452 18.54 38.70 -6.89
CA ASN A 452 18.04 39.32 -8.11
C ASN A 452 16.50 39.46 -8.13
N ASN A 453 15.76 38.49 -7.58
CA ASN A 453 14.30 38.55 -7.52
C ASN A 453 13.79 39.53 -6.47
N LEU A 454 14.43 39.59 -5.30
CA LEU A 454 14.11 40.56 -4.24
C LEU A 454 14.37 41.99 -4.69
N GLU A 455 15.49 42.26 -5.37
CA GLU A 455 15.82 43.58 -5.93
C GLU A 455 14.80 44.06 -6.97
N LYS A 456 14.30 43.12 -7.80
CA LYS A 456 13.35 43.41 -8.88
C LYS A 456 11.90 43.49 -8.42
N ASP A 457 11.57 42.99 -7.23
CA ASP A 457 10.19 43.00 -6.74
C ASP A 457 9.78 44.42 -6.31
N SER A 458 9.03 45.07 -7.20
CA SER A 458 8.50 46.42 -7.01
C SER A 458 7.61 46.58 -5.77
N THR A 459 7.11 45.49 -5.18
CA THR A 459 6.29 45.49 -3.98
C THR A 459 7.10 45.99 -2.78
N PHE A 460 8.37 45.59 -2.67
CA PHE A 460 9.28 46.08 -1.63
C PHE A 460 9.49 47.59 -1.75
N ASN A 461 9.72 48.09 -2.97
CA ASN A 461 9.90 49.52 -3.22
C ASN A 461 8.66 50.37 -2.89
N LYS A 462 7.45 49.79 -2.94
CA LYS A 462 6.20 50.45 -2.55
C LYS A 462 6.02 50.50 -1.03
N LEU A 463 6.43 49.44 -0.33
CA LEU A 463 6.28 49.30 1.12
C LEU A 463 7.38 50.04 1.89
N THR A 464 8.64 49.89 1.49
CA THR A 464 9.79 50.58 2.12
C THR A 464 11.04 50.58 1.22
N LYS A 465 11.71 51.74 1.12
CA LYS A 465 12.90 51.92 0.26
C LYS A 465 14.22 51.49 0.91
N LYS A 466 14.20 50.96 2.13
CA LYS A 466 15.40 50.68 2.93
C LYS A 466 15.35 49.28 3.54
N LEU A 467 15.10 48.23 2.75
CA LEU A 467 15.23 46.86 3.26
C LEU A 467 16.66 46.36 3.07
N VAL A 468 17.19 45.72 4.11
CA VAL A 468 18.48 45.06 4.07
C VAL A 468 18.23 43.57 4.22
N PHE A 469 18.56 42.81 3.18
CA PHE A 469 18.53 41.35 3.20
C PHE A 469 19.94 40.84 3.44
N SER A 470 20.12 39.97 4.43
CA SER A 470 21.38 39.28 4.68
C SER A 470 21.28 37.82 4.27
N PHE A 471 22.34 37.32 3.63
CA PHE A 471 22.46 35.94 3.20
C PHE A 471 23.69 35.31 3.87
N GLY A 472 23.52 34.10 4.39
CA GLY A 472 24.60 33.26 4.90
C GLY A 472 24.59 31.91 4.18
N ILE A 473 25.77 31.40 3.81
CA ILE A 473 25.90 30.04 3.30
C ILE A 473 27.01 29.35 4.07
N GLN A 474 26.69 28.22 4.68
CA GLN A 474 27.65 27.37 5.35
C GLN A 474 27.56 25.95 4.80
N THR A 475 28.71 25.30 4.63
CA THR A 475 28.78 23.92 4.14
C THR A 475 29.60 23.09 5.09
N GLY A 476 29.07 21.93 5.46
CA GLY A 476 29.80 20.95 6.24
C GLY A 476 28.95 19.74 6.57
N LEU A 477 29.49 18.91 7.45
CA LEU A 477 28.83 17.68 7.86
C LEU A 477 27.68 18.01 8.83
N VAL A 478 26.49 17.55 8.47
CA VAL A 478 25.28 17.66 9.30
C VAL A 478 24.65 16.28 9.48
N THR A 479 24.05 16.05 10.64
CA THR A 479 23.18 14.91 10.91
C THR A 479 21.74 15.38 10.78
N GLY A 480 20.98 14.82 9.85
CA GLY A 480 19.62 15.30 9.58
C GLY A 480 18.79 14.34 8.76
N GLY A 481 17.49 14.63 8.70
CA GLY A 481 16.49 13.82 8.03
C GLY A 481 15.11 14.46 8.11
N ASP A 482 14.17 13.94 7.34
CA ASP A 482 12.76 14.29 7.48
C ASP A 482 12.07 13.24 8.35
N ILE A 483 11.43 13.67 9.44
CA ILE A 483 10.78 12.77 10.40
C ILE A 483 9.29 13.06 10.55
N PRO A 484 8.44 12.01 10.62
CA PRO A 484 7.03 12.16 10.95
C PRO A 484 6.84 12.34 12.47
N VAL A 485 6.12 13.38 12.87
CA VAL A 485 5.70 13.65 14.26
C VAL A 485 4.22 14.04 14.26
N ASN A 486 3.38 13.27 14.94
CA ASN A 486 1.92 13.50 15.05
C ASN A 486 1.21 13.72 13.68
N GLY A 487 1.63 13.00 12.64
CA GLY A 487 1.07 13.13 11.29
C GLY A 487 1.62 14.28 10.45
N PHE A 488 2.57 15.07 10.98
CA PHE A 488 3.27 16.12 10.26
C PHE A 488 4.73 15.75 10.01
N HIS A 489 5.30 16.21 8.91
CA HIS A 489 6.69 16.00 8.59
C HIS A 489 7.54 17.20 8.97
N TYR A 490 8.71 16.92 9.56
CA TYR A 490 9.68 17.91 10.01
C TYR A 490 11.06 17.55 9.48
N LEU A 491 11.58 18.38 8.58
CA LEU A 491 12.98 18.34 8.19
C LEU A 491 13.82 19.00 9.28
N PHE A 492 14.85 18.30 9.74
CA PHE A 492 15.83 18.85 10.67
C PHE A 492 17.26 18.55 10.22
N ALA A 493 18.19 19.38 10.68
CA ALA A 493 19.62 19.18 10.49
C ALA A 493 20.36 19.76 11.70
N ILE A 494 21.29 18.99 12.26
CA ILE A 494 22.11 19.34 13.42
C ILE A 494 23.57 19.17 13.00
N GLY A 495 24.39 20.18 13.26
CA GLY A 495 25.82 20.12 13.01
C GLY A 495 26.52 21.32 13.62
N ASN A 496 27.86 21.27 13.63
CA ASN A 496 28.68 22.42 14.02
C ASN A 496 28.75 23.49 12.91
N THR A 497 27.94 23.33 11.86
CA THR A 497 27.84 24.20 10.69
C THR A 497 26.56 24.98 10.65
#